data_AF-A0A4P7RAL2-F1
#
_entry.id   AF-A0A4P7RAL2-F1
#
_cell.length_a   1.000
_cell.length_b   1.000
_cell.length_c   1.000
_cell.angle_alpha   90.00
_cell.angle_beta   90.00
_cell.angle_gamma   90.00
#
_symmetry.space_group_name_H-M   'P 1'
#
loop_
_entity.id
_entity.type
_entity.pdbx_description
1 polymer ?
#
loop_
_entity_poly.entity_id
_entity_poly.type
_entity_poly.pdbx_seq_one_letter_code
_entity_poly.pdbx_strand_id
1 'polypeptide(L)'
;MDTMIEVFKKNALNRSLDAFRDPHPEPRRYASRFDIVQLATEPKGDSYFLLQEADSEERAAQSHAASGRFVNEVFECWWLMYAMGEPLDRCLAQMRADLVVLERLRELKAMRWGVGTQQYEARLFGMTIDQGLAAVGLWCLLEPDGTRLGQLLGMHYQHPSLRLPSVDFLLDGFLPEGVKRPAKYEKNPTYQGMWDALMRALASEGSEAQSLGMAKYMANWNRLMKPLGWKPERVYCPLAEDGRQVDPNCQGDQLFYRFAFEAALAVCAFDLDDSAFRDHLYYPRDLVDHYRAKVRQQRDGWRAVGAPARFAVPLPPPRKKADLAKSKLKGYARWVELVCDGDKDAHEAVIEETGRLRSLKKEAGEALAGLAANGQGVCADIKDDDTLTAQLDSMLEARGLEGFDSSTVGGAGPGRCEALLKSAQAWLSQTNSGYRLCTLDLGDDAWYGLMVREAFATDFDALGEALGLAK
;
A
#
# COMPACT_ATOMS: atom_id res chain seq x y z
N MET A 1 7.90 15.95 -2.10
CA MET A 1 6.68 16.18 -2.91
C MET A 1 7.01 17.01 -4.15
N ASP A 2 7.64 18.18 -4.01
CA ASP A 2 7.97 19.07 -5.14
C ASP A 2 8.83 18.44 -6.25
N THR A 3 9.84 17.64 -5.91
CA THR A 3 10.66 16.92 -6.91
C THR A 3 9.87 15.85 -7.67
N MET A 4 8.92 15.20 -7.01
CA MET A 4 8.04 14.21 -7.66
C MET A 4 6.99 14.92 -8.52
N ILE A 5 6.41 16.01 -8.03
CA ILE A 5 5.48 16.87 -8.77
C ILE A 5 6.15 17.42 -10.04
N GLU A 6 7.42 17.82 -10.00
CA GLU A 6 8.18 18.25 -11.19
C GLU A 6 8.36 17.12 -12.21
N VAL A 7 8.73 15.92 -11.75
CA VAL A 7 8.90 14.72 -12.60
C VAL A 7 7.56 14.24 -13.15
N PHE A 8 6.48 14.34 -12.38
CA PHE A 8 5.12 14.03 -12.82
C PHE A 8 4.56 15.10 -13.73
N LYS A 9 4.77 16.39 -13.48
CA LYS A 9 4.35 17.45 -14.40
C LYS A 9 5.03 17.29 -15.77
N LYS A 10 6.30 16.88 -15.80
CA LYS A 10 7.02 16.57 -17.04
C LYS A 10 6.51 15.28 -17.72
N ASN A 11 6.11 14.25 -16.98
CA ASN A 11 5.71 12.94 -17.55
C ASN A 11 4.19 12.71 -17.72
N ALA A 12 3.35 13.32 -16.89
CA ALA A 12 1.87 13.28 -16.95
C ALA A 12 1.34 14.15 -18.09
N LEU A 13 2.08 15.20 -18.47
CA LEU A 13 1.86 15.91 -19.74
C LEU A 13 1.78 14.91 -20.91
N ASN A 14 2.62 13.86 -20.90
CA ASN A 14 2.73 12.90 -22.00
C ASN A 14 1.64 11.81 -22.04
N ARG A 15 1.14 11.32 -20.90
CA ARG A 15 -0.02 10.41 -20.94
C ARG A 15 -1.30 11.13 -21.35
N SER A 16 -1.41 12.42 -21.01
CA SER A 16 -2.45 13.25 -21.59
C SER A 16 -2.24 13.42 -23.10
N LEU A 17 -0.99 13.64 -23.58
CA LEU A 17 -0.69 13.89 -24.99
C LEU A 17 -0.89 12.73 -25.96
N ASP A 18 -0.77 11.47 -25.55
CA ASP A 18 -1.16 10.34 -26.41
C ASP A 18 -2.68 10.18 -26.52
N ALA A 19 -3.46 10.67 -25.55
CA ALA A 19 -4.91 10.89 -25.68
C ALA A 19 -5.24 12.18 -26.49
N PHE A 20 -4.25 13.06 -26.72
CA PHE A 20 -4.32 14.27 -27.57
C PHE A 20 -3.74 14.10 -28.98
N ARG A 21 -3.68 12.88 -29.54
CA ARG A 21 -3.33 12.68 -30.96
C ARG A 21 -4.42 13.14 -31.93
N ASP A 22 -4.73 14.44 -31.91
CA ASP A 22 -5.40 15.15 -33.01
C ASP A 22 -4.64 16.48 -33.24
N PRO A 23 -4.27 16.87 -34.47
CA PRO A 23 -3.33 17.98 -34.73
C PRO A 23 -3.88 19.38 -34.44
N HIS A 24 -5.01 19.52 -33.76
CA HIS A 24 -5.60 20.80 -33.37
C HIS A 24 -5.62 20.95 -31.84
N PRO A 25 -4.63 21.62 -31.24
CA PRO A 25 -4.62 21.93 -29.83
C PRO A 25 -5.47 23.18 -29.63
N GLU A 26 -6.79 23.02 -29.53
CA GLU A 26 -7.62 24.04 -28.92
C GLU A 26 -8.17 23.57 -27.56
N PRO A 27 -8.25 24.46 -26.55
CA PRO A 27 -8.96 24.24 -25.29
C PRO A 27 -10.42 23.77 -25.43
N ARG A 28 -10.94 23.74 -26.66
CA ARG A 28 -12.27 23.28 -27.03
C ARG A 28 -12.52 21.79 -26.86
N ARG A 29 -11.52 20.90 -26.73
CA ARG A 29 -11.80 19.45 -26.49
C ARG A 29 -12.16 19.11 -25.04
N TYR A 30 -11.75 19.93 -24.08
CA TYR A 30 -12.31 19.86 -22.73
C TYR A 30 -13.66 20.57 -22.68
N ALA A 31 -13.82 21.70 -23.38
CA ALA A 31 -15.13 22.33 -23.55
C ALA A 31 -16.15 21.40 -24.24
N SER A 32 -15.75 20.62 -25.25
CA SER A 32 -16.62 19.68 -25.97
C SER A 32 -16.93 18.42 -25.16
N ARG A 33 -16.07 18.02 -24.22
CA ARG A 33 -16.39 16.97 -23.22
C ARG A 33 -17.38 17.48 -22.17
N PHE A 34 -17.32 18.76 -21.81
CA PHE A 34 -18.37 19.44 -21.04
C PHE A 34 -19.66 19.65 -21.87
N ASP A 35 -19.58 19.88 -23.18
CA ASP A 35 -20.74 19.97 -24.07
C ASP A 35 -21.46 18.61 -24.20
N ILE A 36 -20.73 17.48 -24.16
CA ILE A 36 -21.31 16.13 -24.09
C ILE A 36 -22.09 15.91 -22.78
N VAL A 37 -21.60 16.47 -21.67
CA VAL A 37 -22.31 16.49 -20.38
C VAL A 37 -23.51 17.43 -20.43
N GLN A 38 -23.40 18.56 -21.13
CA GLN A 38 -24.51 19.50 -21.35
C GLN A 38 -25.62 18.88 -22.20
N LEU A 39 -25.28 18.15 -23.27
CA LEU A 39 -26.21 17.36 -24.09
C LEU A 39 -26.90 16.22 -23.30
N ALA A 40 -26.23 15.63 -22.31
CA ALA A 40 -26.80 14.58 -21.45
C ALA A 40 -27.67 15.10 -20.28
N THR A 41 -27.61 16.41 -20.00
CA THR A 41 -28.28 17.07 -18.88
C THR A 41 -29.45 17.98 -19.28
N GLU A 42 -29.67 18.23 -20.58
CA GLU A 42 -30.88 18.92 -21.02
C GLU A 42 -32.14 18.07 -20.75
N PRO A 43 -33.17 18.61 -20.06
CA PRO A 43 -34.45 17.95 -19.87
C PRO A 43 -35.28 18.08 -21.15
N LYS A 44 -34.79 17.53 -22.26
CA LYS A 44 -35.65 17.30 -23.42
C LYS A 44 -36.25 15.92 -23.25
N GLY A 45 -37.54 15.93 -22.91
CA GLY A 45 -38.37 14.73 -22.88
C GLY A 45 -38.10 13.87 -24.11
N ASP A 46 -38.09 12.57 -23.89
CA ASP A 46 -37.99 11.53 -24.93
C ASP A 46 -36.64 11.42 -25.64
N SER A 47 -35.56 11.23 -24.86
CA SER A 47 -34.23 10.80 -25.34
C SER A 47 -34.18 9.35 -25.88
N TYR A 48 -35.31 8.82 -26.38
CA TYR A 48 -35.37 7.57 -27.15
C TYR A 48 -35.30 7.80 -28.67
N PHE A 49 -35.50 9.04 -29.15
CA PHE A 49 -35.61 9.33 -30.60
C PHE A 49 -34.35 9.96 -31.25
N LEU A 50 -33.36 10.43 -30.49
CA LEU A 50 -32.19 11.13 -31.08
C LEU A 50 -31.10 10.21 -31.66
N LEU A 51 -31.19 8.89 -31.47
CA LEU A 51 -30.23 7.93 -32.07
C LEU A 51 -30.32 7.87 -33.60
N GLN A 52 -31.41 8.33 -34.21
CA GLN A 52 -31.58 8.29 -35.67
C GLN A 52 -31.15 9.59 -36.36
N GLU A 53 -31.10 10.73 -35.66
CA GLU A 53 -30.85 12.05 -36.27
C GLU A 53 -29.55 12.73 -35.84
N ALA A 54 -28.87 12.26 -34.79
CA ALA A 54 -27.55 12.75 -34.40
C ALA A 54 -26.49 12.46 -35.49
N ASP A 55 -25.57 13.40 -35.73
CA ASP A 55 -24.47 13.20 -36.67
C ASP A 55 -23.47 12.12 -36.17
N SER A 56 -22.51 11.74 -37.01
CA SER A 56 -21.56 10.68 -36.69
C SER A 56 -20.64 11.01 -35.50
N GLU A 57 -20.31 12.28 -35.28
CA GLU A 57 -19.44 12.71 -34.18
C GLU A 57 -20.20 12.71 -32.86
N GLU A 58 -21.45 13.17 -32.85
CA GLU A 58 -22.32 13.16 -31.68
C GLU A 58 -22.67 11.73 -31.25
N ARG A 59 -22.90 10.81 -32.20
CA ARG A 59 -23.04 9.36 -31.90
C ARG A 59 -21.75 8.75 -31.34
N ALA A 60 -20.59 9.13 -31.88
CA ALA A 60 -19.30 8.64 -31.38
C ALA A 60 -19.02 9.14 -29.96
N ALA A 61 -19.32 10.41 -29.69
CA ALA A 61 -19.23 11.04 -28.37
C ALA A 61 -20.18 10.40 -27.35
N GLN A 62 -21.45 10.20 -27.70
CA GLN A 62 -22.43 9.54 -26.84
C GLN A 62 -22.10 8.05 -26.63
N SER A 63 -21.58 7.35 -27.65
CA SER A 63 -21.09 5.97 -27.54
C SER A 63 -19.86 5.86 -26.62
N HIS A 64 -18.93 6.82 -26.71
CA HIS A 64 -17.76 6.89 -25.86
C HIS A 64 -18.14 7.23 -24.40
N ALA A 65 -19.02 8.20 -24.17
CA ALA A 65 -19.56 8.51 -22.84
C ALA A 65 -20.35 7.33 -22.25
N ALA A 66 -21.01 6.53 -23.10
CA ALA A 66 -21.67 5.30 -22.71
C ALA A 66 -20.71 4.10 -22.51
N SER A 67 -19.41 4.26 -22.78
CA SER A 67 -18.42 3.19 -22.57
C SER A 67 -17.93 3.14 -21.12
N GLY A 68 -17.41 1.98 -20.67
CA GLY A 68 -16.71 1.89 -19.39
C GLY A 68 -15.36 2.62 -19.38
N ARG A 69 -14.84 2.96 -20.57
CA ARG A 69 -13.56 3.67 -20.74
C ARG A 69 -13.63 5.12 -20.24
N PHE A 70 -14.74 5.82 -20.51
CA PHE A 70 -14.94 7.19 -20.04
C PHE A 70 -14.84 7.30 -18.52
N VAL A 71 -15.41 6.33 -17.80
CA VAL A 71 -15.42 6.37 -16.33
C VAL A 71 -14.02 6.07 -15.76
N ASN A 72 -13.28 5.14 -16.38
CA ASN A 72 -11.87 4.96 -16.07
C ASN A 72 -11.07 6.25 -16.26
N GLU A 73 -11.31 6.99 -17.36
CA GLU A 73 -10.64 8.26 -17.61
C GLU A 73 -10.98 9.31 -16.54
N VAL A 74 -12.24 9.40 -16.10
CA VAL A 74 -12.66 10.32 -15.02
C VAL A 74 -11.93 10.01 -13.71
N PHE A 75 -11.95 8.74 -13.28
CA PHE A 75 -11.23 8.35 -12.06
C PHE A 75 -9.72 8.48 -12.20
N GLU A 76 -9.19 8.26 -13.41
CA GLU A 76 -7.78 8.48 -13.70
C GLU A 76 -7.40 9.96 -13.57
N CYS A 77 -8.26 10.86 -14.06
CA CYS A 77 -8.10 12.30 -13.90
C CYS A 77 -8.05 12.72 -12.43
N TRP A 78 -8.89 12.14 -11.55
CA TRP A 78 -8.91 12.51 -10.13
C TRP A 78 -7.56 12.29 -9.45
N TRP A 79 -7.00 11.09 -9.59
CA TRP A 79 -5.71 10.81 -8.98
C TRP A 79 -4.56 11.48 -9.72
N LEU A 80 -4.64 11.69 -11.04
CA LEU A 80 -3.64 12.46 -11.80
C LEU A 80 -3.58 13.91 -11.34
N MET A 81 -4.72 14.55 -11.10
CA MET A 81 -4.78 15.91 -10.54
C MET A 81 -4.04 15.98 -9.21
N TYR A 82 -4.33 15.02 -8.33
CA TYR A 82 -3.62 14.90 -7.06
C TYR A 82 -2.11 14.70 -7.26
N ALA A 83 -1.71 13.76 -8.14
CA ALA A 83 -0.30 13.48 -8.44
C ALA A 83 0.46 14.67 -9.04
N MET A 84 -0.24 15.54 -9.78
CA MET A 84 0.31 16.78 -10.34
C MET A 84 0.39 17.92 -9.31
N GLY A 85 -0.03 17.69 -8.07
CA GLY A 85 -0.01 18.70 -7.00
C GLY A 85 -1.06 19.77 -7.17
N GLU A 86 -2.21 19.46 -7.78
CA GLU A 86 -3.35 20.37 -7.79
C GLU A 86 -3.86 20.60 -6.35
N PRO A 87 -4.33 21.81 -6.01
CA PRO A 87 -4.88 22.09 -4.69
C PRO A 87 -6.05 21.15 -4.35
N LEU A 88 -6.07 20.63 -3.12
CA LEU A 88 -7.08 19.64 -2.69
C LEU A 88 -8.53 20.13 -2.86
N ASP A 89 -8.79 21.41 -2.62
CA ASP A 89 -10.13 22.01 -2.81
C ASP A 89 -10.54 21.98 -4.31
N ARG A 90 -9.59 22.11 -5.23
CA ARG A 90 -9.83 21.97 -6.68
C ARG A 90 -10.08 20.52 -7.07
N CYS A 91 -9.29 19.59 -6.53
CA CYS A 91 -9.52 18.15 -6.71
C CYS A 91 -10.94 17.77 -6.25
N LEU A 92 -11.33 18.17 -5.04
CA LEU A 92 -12.66 17.89 -4.50
C LEU A 92 -13.78 18.52 -5.34
N ALA A 93 -13.63 19.77 -5.79
CA ALA A 93 -14.60 20.42 -6.65
C ALA A 93 -14.81 19.67 -7.97
N GLN A 94 -13.71 19.23 -8.61
CA GLN A 94 -13.77 18.44 -9.83
C GLN A 94 -14.43 17.07 -9.57
N MET A 95 -14.03 16.37 -8.51
CA MET A 95 -14.60 15.08 -8.13
C MET A 95 -16.13 15.16 -7.92
N ARG A 96 -16.60 16.21 -7.24
CA ARG A 96 -18.04 16.45 -7.03
C ARG A 96 -18.79 16.69 -8.35
N ALA A 97 -18.21 17.49 -9.25
CA ALA A 97 -18.80 17.75 -10.56
C ALA A 97 -18.88 16.47 -11.39
N ASP A 98 -17.79 15.71 -11.45
CA ASP A 98 -17.70 14.45 -12.18
C ASP A 98 -18.67 13.39 -11.63
N LEU A 99 -18.86 13.33 -10.31
CA LEU A 99 -19.79 12.37 -9.71
C LEU A 99 -21.22 12.56 -10.22
N VAL A 100 -21.68 13.80 -10.39
CA VAL A 100 -23.02 14.09 -10.96
C VAL A 100 -23.13 13.53 -12.38
N VAL A 101 -22.06 13.64 -13.18
CA VAL A 101 -22.01 13.07 -14.53
C VAL A 101 -22.06 11.56 -14.48
N LEU A 102 -21.26 10.94 -13.61
CA LEU A 102 -21.22 9.48 -13.46
C LEU A 102 -22.58 8.90 -13.02
N GLU A 103 -23.29 9.60 -12.12
CA GLU A 103 -24.64 9.22 -11.71
C GLU A 103 -25.62 9.28 -12.88
N ARG A 104 -25.59 10.36 -13.65
CA ARG A 104 -26.44 10.50 -14.84
C ARG A 104 -26.17 9.40 -15.86
N LEU A 105 -24.89 9.07 -16.08
CA LEU A 105 -24.49 7.98 -16.95
C LEU A 105 -24.98 6.62 -16.44
N ARG A 106 -24.93 6.38 -15.13
CA ARG A 106 -25.47 5.16 -14.50
C ARG A 106 -26.97 5.04 -14.79
N GLU A 107 -27.74 6.09 -14.56
CA GLU A 107 -29.18 6.12 -14.82
C GLU A 107 -29.53 5.85 -16.28
N LEU A 108 -28.87 6.54 -17.21
CA LEU A 108 -29.10 6.37 -18.65
C LEU A 108 -28.81 4.94 -19.11
N LYS A 109 -27.75 4.32 -18.57
CA LYS A 109 -27.43 2.93 -18.89
C LYS A 109 -28.41 1.95 -18.26
N ALA A 110 -28.87 2.18 -17.03
CA ALA A 110 -29.92 1.38 -16.41
C ALA A 110 -31.22 1.41 -17.23
N MET A 111 -31.59 2.58 -17.79
CA MET A 111 -32.72 2.72 -18.70
C MET A 111 -32.51 2.00 -20.03
N ARG A 112 -31.29 2.06 -20.60
CA ARG A 112 -30.96 1.45 -21.90
C ARG A 112 -30.92 -0.08 -21.86
N TRP A 113 -30.42 -0.66 -20.78
CA TRP A 113 -30.15 -2.10 -20.69
C TRP A 113 -31.12 -2.86 -19.79
N GLY A 114 -32.08 -2.15 -19.17
CA GLY A 114 -33.03 -2.72 -18.23
C GLY A 114 -32.42 -2.93 -16.84
N VAL A 115 -33.19 -2.55 -15.80
CA VAL A 115 -32.88 -2.73 -14.38
C VAL A 115 -32.93 -4.23 -14.04
N GLY A 116 -31.89 -4.98 -14.40
CA GLY A 116 -31.92 -6.44 -14.23
C GLY A 116 -30.59 -7.16 -14.40
N THR A 117 -29.52 -6.49 -14.79
CA THR A 117 -28.23 -7.15 -14.94
C THR A 117 -27.19 -6.55 -14.01
N GLN A 118 -27.19 -7.00 -12.75
CA GLN A 118 -26.05 -6.79 -11.82
C GLN A 118 -24.69 -7.17 -12.45
N GLN A 119 -24.69 -8.12 -13.40
CA GLN A 119 -23.52 -8.47 -14.20
C GLN A 119 -22.98 -7.33 -15.09
N TYR A 120 -23.82 -6.39 -15.52
CA TYR A 120 -23.39 -5.23 -16.30
C TYR A 120 -22.96 -4.08 -15.39
N GLU A 121 -23.64 -3.79 -14.26
CA GLU A 121 -23.21 -2.74 -13.32
C GLU A 121 -21.78 -2.95 -12.80
N ALA A 122 -21.41 -4.21 -12.62
CA ALA A 122 -20.08 -4.63 -12.21
C ALA A 122 -19.01 -4.52 -13.33
N ARG A 123 -19.41 -4.64 -14.61
CA ARG A 123 -18.54 -4.42 -15.79
C ARG A 123 -18.56 -2.98 -16.30
N LEU A 124 -19.52 -2.18 -15.85
CA LEU A 124 -19.87 -0.88 -16.40
C LEU A 124 -18.78 0.17 -16.21
N PHE A 125 -17.88 -0.08 -15.26
CA PHE A 125 -16.87 0.86 -14.84
C PHE A 125 -15.44 0.33 -14.94
N GLY A 126 -15.21 -0.89 -15.48
CA GLY A 126 -13.95 -1.35 -16.07
C GLY A 126 -12.60 -1.04 -15.38
N MET A 127 -12.59 -0.69 -14.11
CA MET A 127 -11.39 -0.18 -13.44
C MET A 127 -10.45 -1.29 -13.05
N THR A 128 -9.16 -1.00 -13.02
CA THR A 128 -8.23 -1.80 -12.25
C THR A 128 -8.49 -1.58 -10.75
N ILE A 129 -8.12 -2.56 -9.93
CA ILE A 129 -8.17 -2.48 -8.46
C ILE A 129 -7.57 -1.17 -7.92
N ASP A 130 -6.56 -0.65 -8.60
CA ASP A 130 -5.77 0.51 -8.17
C ASP A 130 -6.47 1.83 -8.39
N GLN A 131 -7.09 1.98 -9.55
CA GLN A 131 -7.86 3.18 -9.90
C GLN A 131 -9.04 3.30 -8.94
N GLY A 132 -9.64 2.16 -8.61
CA GLY A 132 -10.65 2.03 -7.58
C GLY A 132 -10.19 2.50 -6.20
N LEU A 133 -9.09 1.92 -5.71
CA LEU A 133 -8.50 2.28 -4.42
C LEU A 133 -8.15 3.78 -4.36
N ALA A 134 -7.56 4.33 -5.42
CA ALA A 134 -7.19 5.74 -5.47
C ALA A 134 -8.42 6.65 -5.46
N ALA A 135 -9.44 6.37 -6.28
CA ALA A 135 -10.66 7.17 -6.34
C ALA A 135 -11.43 7.16 -5.02
N VAL A 136 -11.60 5.97 -4.43
CA VAL A 136 -12.25 5.82 -3.12
C VAL A 136 -11.42 6.45 -2.02
N GLY A 137 -10.10 6.24 -2.04
CA GLY A 137 -9.17 6.83 -1.08
C GLY A 137 -9.24 8.36 -1.06
N LEU A 138 -9.15 8.98 -2.24
CA LEU A 138 -9.32 10.43 -2.40
C LEU A 138 -10.67 10.90 -1.88
N TRP A 139 -11.76 10.20 -2.23
CA TRP A 139 -13.10 10.60 -1.79
C TRP A 139 -13.23 10.52 -0.26
N CYS A 140 -12.83 9.40 0.33
CA CYS A 140 -12.84 9.19 1.78
C CYS A 140 -12.02 10.25 2.52
N LEU A 141 -10.88 10.68 1.98
CA LEU A 141 -10.00 11.62 2.65
C LEU A 141 -10.35 13.10 2.39
N LEU A 142 -11.03 13.42 1.28
CA LEU A 142 -11.34 14.81 0.90
C LEU A 142 -12.77 15.25 1.20
N GLU A 143 -13.77 14.38 1.06
CA GLU A 143 -15.18 14.75 1.07
C GLU A 143 -15.76 14.78 2.50
N PRO A 144 -16.06 15.97 3.06
CA PRO A 144 -16.70 16.09 4.37
C PRO A 144 -18.18 15.69 4.38
N ASP A 145 -18.85 15.62 3.24
CA ASP A 145 -20.24 15.19 3.11
C ASP A 145 -20.33 13.69 2.75
N GLY A 146 -20.58 12.86 3.77
CA GLY A 146 -20.63 11.41 3.61
C GLY A 146 -21.82 10.87 2.82
N THR A 147 -22.79 11.72 2.45
CA THR A 147 -24.03 11.28 1.78
C THR A 147 -23.77 10.55 0.45
N ARG A 148 -22.69 10.91 -0.25
CA ARG A 148 -22.38 10.38 -1.59
C ARG A 148 -21.35 9.25 -1.61
N LEU A 149 -20.74 8.92 -0.47
CA LEU A 149 -19.75 7.84 -0.41
C LEU A 149 -20.39 6.47 -0.74
N GLY A 150 -21.58 6.19 -0.21
CA GLY A 150 -22.32 4.97 -0.54
C GLY A 150 -22.68 4.87 -2.03
N GLN A 151 -22.93 6.01 -2.69
CA GLN A 151 -23.22 6.05 -4.13
C GLN A 151 -21.97 5.76 -4.97
N LEU A 152 -20.82 6.36 -4.61
CA LEU A 152 -19.53 6.08 -5.25
C LEU A 152 -19.17 4.60 -5.12
N LEU A 153 -19.31 4.04 -3.91
CA LEU A 153 -19.09 2.60 -3.67
C LEU A 153 -20.08 1.73 -4.44
N GLY A 154 -21.35 2.14 -4.53
CA GLY A 154 -22.36 1.45 -5.33
C GLY A 154 -22.06 1.45 -6.84
N MET A 155 -21.33 2.44 -7.34
CA MET A 155 -20.83 2.48 -8.72
C MET A 155 -19.56 1.65 -8.89
N HIS A 156 -18.64 1.72 -7.93
CA HIS A 156 -17.33 1.10 -8.06
C HIS A 156 -17.32 -0.40 -7.73
N TYR A 157 -18.11 -0.82 -6.74
CA TYR A 157 -17.74 -1.93 -5.86
C TYR A 157 -18.71 -3.13 -5.94
N GLN A 158 -19.22 -3.42 -7.14
CA GLN A 158 -20.21 -4.49 -7.35
C GLN A 158 -19.63 -5.81 -7.86
N HIS A 159 -18.48 -5.81 -8.56
CA HIS A 159 -17.90 -7.07 -9.06
C HIS A 159 -17.01 -7.74 -8.01
N PRO A 160 -17.22 -9.03 -7.65
CA PRO A 160 -16.37 -9.72 -6.68
C PRO A 160 -14.86 -9.73 -7.04
N SER A 161 -14.50 -9.71 -8.33
CA SER A 161 -13.11 -9.65 -8.79
C SER A 161 -12.41 -8.30 -8.58
N LEU A 162 -13.17 -7.23 -8.40
CA LEU A 162 -12.67 -5.86 -8.18
C LEU A 162 -12.68 -5.49 -6.70
N ARG A 163 -13.27 -6.35 -5.86
CA ARG A 163 -13.32 -6.18 -4.42
C ARG A 163 -12.16 -6.88 -3.76
N LEU A 164 -11.54 -6.21 -2.81
CA LEU A 164 -10.50 -6.78 -1.97
C LEU A 164 -10.95 -6.77 -0.52
N PRO A 165 -10.72 -7.86 0.24
CA PRO A 165 -11.07 -7.93 1.66
C PRO A 165 -10.49 -6.74 2.45
N SER A 166 -9.26 -6.35 2.15
CA SER A 166 -8.55 -5.27 2.84
C SER A 166 -9.16 -3.90 2.57
N VAL A 167 -9.60 -3.62 1.34
CA VAL A 167 -10.25 -2.34 1.00
C VAL A 167 -11.62 -2.26 1.67
N ASP A 168 -12.40 -3.34 1.62
CA ASP A 168 -13.66 -3.44 2.35
C ASP A 168 -13.49 -3.17 3.84
N PHE A 169 -12.44 -3.74 4.42
CA PHE A 169 -12.12 -3.58 5.82
C PHE A 169 -11.74 -2.14 6.19
N LEU A 170 -10.94 -1.45 5.36
CA LEU A 170 -10.61 -0.05 5.58
C LEU A 170 -11.86 0.85 5.48
N LEU A 171 -12.76 0.54 4.56
CA LEU A 171 -13.98 1.32 4.32
C LEU A 171 -14.99 1.26 5.47
N ASP A 172 -14.94 0.22 6.30
CA ASP A 172 -15.71 0.16 7.53
C ASP A 172 -15.35 1.28 8.52
N GLY A 173 -14.13 1.84 8.43
CA GLY A 173 -13.75 3.04 9.18
C GLY A 173 -14.50 4.30 8.72
N PHE A 174 -15.05 4.31 7.51
CA PHE A 174 -15.65 5.51 6.90
C PHE A 174 -17.16 5.39 6.69
N LEU A 175 -17.75 4.23 6.96
CA LEU A 175 -19.18 3.96 6.80
C LEU A 175 -19.83 3.57 8.13
N PRO A 176 -20.79 4.35 8.65
CA PRO A 176 -21.48 4.03 9.91
C PRO A 176 -22.13 2.64 9.93
N GLU A 177 -22.62 2.17 8.79
CA GLU A 177 -23.30 0.87 8.62
C GLU A 177 -22.33 -0.27 8.21
N GLY A 178 -21.07 0.05 7.92
CA GLY A 178 -20.09 -0.86 7.34
C GLY A 178 -20.35 -1.22 5.87
N VAL A 179 -19.44 -1.98 5.27
CA VAL A 179 -19.57 -2.46 3.89
C VAL A 179 -20.19 -3.85 3.85
N LYS A 180 -21.16 -4.06 2.94
CA LYS A 180 -21.70 -5.40 2.65
C LYS A 180 -20.65 -6.24 1.92
N ARG A 181 -20.06 -7.24 2.59
CA ARG A 181 -19.00 -8.10 2.05
C ARG A 181 -19.56 -9.29 1.24
N PRO A 182 -18.92 -9.72 0.14
CA PRO A 182 -19.30 -10.94 -0.58
C PRO A 182 -18.95 -12.18 0.24
N ALA A 183 -19.64 -13.29 -0.02
CA ALA A 183 -19.34 -14.57 0.63
C ALA A 183 -17.94 -15.12 0.26
N LYS A 184 -17.43 -14.76 -0.93
CA LYS A 184 -16.10 -15.14 -1.42
C LYS A 184 -15.48 -13.99 -2.19
N TYR A 185 -14.19 -13.77 -1.96
CA TYR A 185 -13.37 -12.84 -2.73
C TYR A 185 -12.53 -13.61 -3.74
N GLU A 186 -12.29 -12.99 -4.90
CA GLU A 186 -11.28 -13.51 -5.83
C GLU A 186 -9.88 -13.19 -5.31
N LYS A 187 -8.96 -14.14 -5.43
CA LYS A 187 -7.57 -13.95 -5.01
C LYS A 187 -6.81 -13.24 -6.12
N ASN A 188 -6.18 -12.12 -5.79
CA ASN A 188 -5.25 -11.45 -6.69
C ASN A 188 -3.82 -11.54 -6.14
N PRO A 189 -2.97 -12.45 -6.68
CA PRO A 189 -1.62 -12.65 -6.16
C PRO A 189 -0.73 -11.41 -6.28
N THR A 190 -1.05 -10.51 -7.22
CA THR A 190 -0.29 -9.27 -7.44
C THR A 190 -0.32 -8.34 -6.23
N TYR A 191 -1.44 -8.31 -5.51
CA TYR A 191 -1.63 -7.42 -4.36
C TYR A 191 -1.55 -8.12 -3.02
N GLN A 192 -1.58 -9.46 -3.01
CA GLN A 192 -1.69 -10.25 -1.78
C GLN A 192 -0.59 -9.90 -0.77
N GLY A 193 0.67 -9.76 -1.21
CA GLY A 193 1.78 -9.43 -0.31
C GLY A 193 1.64 -8.05 0.35
N MET A 194 1.23 -7.03 -0.42
CA MET A 194 0.95 -5.69 0.11
C MET A 194 -0.18 -5.74 1.14
N TRP A 195 -1.28 -6.42 0.82
CA TRP A 195 -2.44 -6.50 1.69
C TRP A 195 -2.18 -7.30 2.96
N ASP A 196 -1.49 -8.43 2.87
CA ASP A 196 -1.13 -9.21 4.05
C ASP A 196 -0.20 -8.42 4.97
N ALA A 197 0.73 -7.62 4.43
CA ALA A 197 1.59 -6.75 5.23
C ALA A 197 0.77 -5.67 5.95
N LEU A 198 -0.14 -5.00 5.25
CA LEU A 198 -1.03 -3.97 5.83
C LEU A 198 -1.93 -4.56 6.93
N MET A 199 -2.57 -5.70 6.65
CA MET A 199 -3.49 -6.32 7.61
C MET A 199 -2.76 -6.84 8.86
N ARG A 200 -1.51 -7.31 8.75
CA ARG A 200 -0.70 -7.64 9.94
C ARG A 200 -0.38 -6.40 10.77
N ALA A 201 0.02 -5.31 10.12
CA ALA A 201 0.29 -4.06 10.83
C ALA A 201 -0.92 -3.58 11.63
N LEU A 202 -2.13 -3.75 11.09
CA LEU A 202 -3.37 -3.39 11.76
C LEU A 202 -3.83 -4.41 12.81
N ALA A 203 -3.46 -5.69 12.67
CA ALA A 203 -3.86 -6.75 13.58
C ALA A 203 -3.17 -6.70 14.94
N SER A 204 -2.09 -5.93 15.09
CA SER A 204 -1.42 -5.70 16.38
C SER A 204 -2.38 -5.07 17.40
N GLU A 205 -2.21 -5.44 18.67
CA GLU A 205 -3.05 -4.92 19.75
C GLU A 205 -2.60 -3.51 20.19
N GLY A 206 -3.52 -2.55 20.13
CA GLY A 206 -3.29 -1.18 20.57
C GLY A 206 -2.75 -0.25 19.47
N SER A 207 -3.10 1.03 19.59
CA SER A 207 -2.78 2.05 18.59
C SER A 207 -1.28 2.27 18.40
N GLU A 208 -0.48 2.13 19.46
CA GLU A 208 0.98 2.28 19.41
C GLU A 208 1.63 1.15 18.60
N ALA A 209 1.29 -0.10 18.89
CA ALA A 209 1.78 -1.25 18.14
C ALA A 209 1.33 -1.21 16.68
N GLN A 210 0.09 -0.79 16.42
CA GLN A 210 -0.43 -0.57 15.06
C GLN A 210 0.34 0.54 14.33
N SER A 211 0.65 1.65 15.00
CA SER A 211 1.42 2.76 14.41
C SER A 211 2.85 2.31 14.06
N LEU A 212 3.49 1.53 14.94
CA LEU A 212 4.80 0.93 14.67
C LEU A 212 4.73 -0.08 13.51
N GLY A 213 3.69 -0.91 13.45
CA GLY A 213 3.43 -1.81 12.34
C GLY A 213 3.26 -1.07 11.01
N MET A 214 2.55 0.05 11.02
CA MET A 214 2.36 0.92 9.85
C MET A 214 3.67 1.59 9.41
N ALA A 215 4.53 1.97 10.35
CA ALA A 215 5.87 2.47 10.03
C ALA A 215 6.72 1.41 9.32
N LYS A 216 6.72 0.17 9.82
CA LYS A 216 7.39 -0.98 9.17
C LYS A 216 6.81 -1.26 7.77
N TYR A 217 5.49 -1.19 7.63
CA TYR A 217 4.80 -1.34 6.34
C TYR A 217 5.27 -0.26 5.34
N MET A 218 5.29 1.01 5.78
CA MET A 218 5.68 2.13 4.92
C MET A 218 7.16 2.10 4.55
N ALA A 219 8.05 1.70 5.46
CA ALA A 219 9.47 1.50 5.15
C ALA A 219 9.66 0.45 4.04
N ASN A 220 8.79 -0.56 3.98
CA ASN A 220 8.81 -1.63 2.98
C ASN A 220 7.96 -1.33 1.73
N TRP A 221 7.26 -0.20 1.68
CA TRP A 221 6.20 0.03 0.69
C TRP A 221 6.71 -0.07 -0.74
N ASN A 222 7.84 0.57 -1.04
CA ASN A 222 8.47 0.54 -2.37
C ASN A 222 8.75 -0.90 -2.86
N ARG A 223 9.27 -1.76 -1.98
CA ARG A 223 9.51 -3.17 -2.28
C ARG A 223 8.21 -3.91 -2.53
N LEU A 224 7.18 -3.68 -1.69
CA LEU A 224 5.84 -4.25 -1.86
C LEU A 224 5.19 -3.81 -3.18
N MET A 225 5.58 -2.64 -3.72
CA MET A 225 5.08 -2.11 -4.99
C MET A 225 5.83 -2.61 -6.24
N LYS A 226 6.91 -3.38 -6.10
CA LYS A 226 7.65 -3.92 -7.26
C LYS A 226 6.79 -4.75 -8.22
N PRO A 227 5.91 -5.67 -7.76
CA PRO A 227 5.00 -6.39 -8.65
C PRO A 227 4.05 -5.47 -9.42
N LEU A 228 3.83 -4.25 -8.92
CA LEU A 228 2.99 -3.21 -9.52
C LEU A 228 3.77 -2.22 -10.39
N GLY A 229 5.03 -2.53 -10.68
CA GLY A 229 5.89 -1.76 -11.57
C GLY A 229 6.74 -0.71 -10.87
N TRP A 230 6.82 -0.71 -9.52
CA TRP A 230 7.80 0.12 -8.82
C TRP A 230 9.23 -0.33 -9.15
N LYS A 231 10.13 0.65 -9.31
CA LYS A 231 11.54 0.46 -9.61
C LYS A 231 12.33 1.58 -8.90
N PRO A 232 13.46 1.26 -8.25
CA PRO A 232 14.28 2.26 -7.56
C PRO A 232 14.91 3.24 -8.55
N GLU A 233 15.42 2.71 -9.67
CA GLU A 233 15.92 3.48 -10.79
C GLU A 233 15.01 3.25 -11.99
N ARG A 234 14.62 4.35 -12.65
CA ARG A 234 13.81 4.31 -13.87
C ARG A 234 14.59 4.86 -15.03
N VAL A 235 14.55 4.13 -16.13
CA VAL A 235 15.11 4.56 -17.40
C VAL A 235 13.95 5.08 -18.24
N TYR A 236 13.73 6.39 -18.24
CA TYR A 236 12.75 7.01 -19.11
C TYR A 236 13.34 7.25 -20.50
N CYS A 237 12.49 7.18 -21.52
CA CYS A 237 12.91 7.57 -22.85
C CYS A 237 13.21 9.07 -22.90
N PRO A 238 14.26 9.49 -23.63
CA PRO A 238 14.53 10.89 -23.86
C PRO A 238 13.31 11.57 -24.48
N LEU A 239 12.99 12.76 -23.96
CA LEU A 239 11.89 13.59 -24.45
C LEU A 239 12.47 14.81 -25.17
N ALA A 240 11.83 15.21 -26.26
CA ALA A 240 12.08 16.47 -26.93
C ALA A 240 11.51 17.63 -26.09
N GLU A 241 11.83 18.88 -26.45
CA GLU A 241 11.32 20.07 -25.74
C GLU A 241 9.78 20.16 -25.75
N ASP A 242 9.11 19.58 -26.75
CA ASP A 242 7.65 19.48 -26.86
C ASP A 242 7.06 18.30 -26.06
N GLY A 243 7.88 17.60 -25.28
CA GLY A 243 7.50 16.45 -24.48
C GLY A 243 7.44 15.13 -25.26
N ARG A 244 7.56 15.13 -26.59
CA ARG A 244 7.46 13.88 -27.37
C ARG A 244 8.68 12.98 -27.15
N GLN A 245 8.44 11.68 -27.15
CA GLN A 245 9.51 10.69 -27.12
C GLN A 245 10.40 10.85 -28.37
N VAL A 246 11.70 11.07 -28.15
CA VAL A 246 12.68 11.35 -29.22
C VAL A 246 12.90 10.12 -30.09
N ASP A 247 13.02 8.95 -29.48
CA ASP A 247 13.17 7.67 -30.18
C ASP A 247 11.89 6.83 -30.04
N PRO A 248 11.08 6.67 -31.10
CA PRO A 248 9.85 5.89 -31.05
C PRO A 248 10.06 4.40 -30.78
N ASN A 249 11.29 3.89 -30.90
CA ASN A 249 11.64 2.50 -30.56
C ASN A 249 12.14 2.33 -29.12
N CYS A 250 12.37 3.43 -28.39
CA CYS A 250 12.80 3.35 -27.00
C CYS A 250 11.71 2.70 -26.14
N GLN A 251 12.08 1.67 -25.40
CA GLN A 251 11.21 0.97 -24.45
C GLN A 251 11.61 1.34 -23.01
N GLY A 252 11.43 2.61 -22.68
CA GLY A 252 11.67 3.12 -21.34
C GLY A 252 10.65 2.60 -20.33
N ASP A 253 10.95 2.82 -19.06
CA ASP A 253 10.07 2.48 -17.97
C ASP A 253 8.81 3.34 -17.97
N GLN A 254 7.68 2.70 -17.67
CA GLN A 254 6.45 3.44 -17.43
C GLN A 254 6.59 4.30 -16.17
N LEU A 255 5.95 5.47 -16.13
CA LEU A 255 5.83 6.26 -14.91
C LEU A 255 5.14 5.43 -13.83
N PHE A 256 5.66 5.50 -12.60
CA PHE A 256 4.97 4.93 -11.45
C PHE A 256 4.27 6.03 -10.68
N TYR A 257 2.96 5.88 -10.60
CA TYR A 257 2.04 6.94 -10.24
C TYR A 257 1.12 6.60 -9.08
N ARG A 258 1.53 5.62 -8.28
CA ARG A 258 0.76 5.15 -7.13
C ARG A 258 1.21 5.88 -5.88
N PHE A 259 0.24 6.14 -5.01
CA PHE A 259 0.44 6.63 -3.65
C PHE A 259 -0.07 5.58 -2.67
N ALA A 260 0.42 5.63 -1.44
CA ALA A 260 0.01 4.75 -0.36
C ALA A 260 -1.36 5.17 0.21
N PHE A 261 -2.41 5.17 -0.63
CA PHE A 261 -3.76 5.54 -0.24
C PHE A 261 -4.30 4.60 0.85
N GLU A 262 -3.97 3.32 0.77
CA GLU A 262 -4.30 2.32 1.78
C GLU A 262 -3.69 2.65 3.14
N ALA A 263 -2.46 3.16 3.20
CA ALA A 263 -1.85 3.59 4.46
C ALA A 263 -2.53 4.83 5.03
N ALA A 264 -2.85 5.82 4.18
CA ALA A 264 -3.57 7.01 4.62
C ALA A 264 -4.98 6.71 5.10
N LEU A 265 -5.69 5.82 4.39
CA LEU A 265 -6.98 5.30 4.83
C LEU A 265 -6.85 4.57 6.18
N ALA A 266 -5.85 3.71 6.35
CA ALA A 266 -5.61 3.00 7.61
C ALA A 266 -5.36 3.96 8.77
N VAL A 267 -4.47 4.94 8.60
CA VAL A 267 -4.17 5.97 9.60
C VAL A 267 -5.43 6.74 10.00
N CYS A 268 -6.26 7.14 9.04
CA CYS A 268 -7.49 7.88 9.30
C CYS A 268 -8.64 6.99 9.82
N ALA A 269 -8.63 5.69 9.48
CA ALA A 269 -9.62 4.72 9.94
C ALA A 269 -9.38 4.31 11.40
N PHE A 270 -8.13 4.30 11.86
CA PHE A 270 -7.72 3.84 13.18
C PHE A 270 -7.20 4.98 14.08
N ASP A 271 -7.22 6.24 13.61
CA ASP A 271 -6.66 7.41 14.29
C ASP A 271 -5.19 7.17 14.74
N LEU A 272 -4.38 6.53 13.88
CA LEU A 272 -2.98 6.16 14.17
C LEU A 272 -2.04 7.36 14.10
N ASP A 273 -0.90 7.26 14.80
CA ASP A 273 0.21 8.19 14.65
C ASP A 273 1.03 7.84 13.40
N ASP A 274 1.13 8.77 12.47
CA ASP A 274 1.87 8.65 11.21
C ASP A 274 3.25 9.31 11.26
N SER A 275 3.63 9.93 12.38
CA SER A 275 4.85 10.76 12.50
C SER A 275 6.12 10.04 12.03
N ALA A 276 6.24 8.74 12.29
CA ALA A 276 7.43 7.94 11.94
C ALA A 276 7.64 7.75 10.42
N PHE A 277 6.59 7.89 9.60
CA PHE A 277 6.66 7.65 8.16
C PHE A 277 6.02 8.78 7.33
N ARG A 278 5.66 9.88 7.99
CA ARG A 278 5.00 11.05 7.40
C ARG A 278 5.76 11.68 6.24
N ASP A 279 7.08 11.58 6.27
CA ASP A 279 7.96 12.08 5.22
C ASP A 279 8.24 11.07 4.09
N HIS A 280 7.63 9.88 4.15
CA HIS A 280 7.74 8.91 3.09
C HIS A 280 7.20 9.48 1.77
N LEU A 281 8.01 9.38 0.72
CA LEU A 281 7.78 10.06 -0.56
C LEU A 281 6.42 9.77 -1.21
N TYR A 282 5.91 8.54 -1.04
CA TYR A 282 4.63 8.08 -1.60
C TYR A 282 3.46 8.14 -0.61
N TYR A 283 3.68 8.60 0.62
CA TYR A 283 2.63 8.73 1.62
C TYR A 283 1.87 10.06 1.43
N PRO A 284 0.54 10.03 1.21
CA PRO A 284 -0.22 11.24 0.92
C PRO A 284 -0.58 12.01 2.20
N ARG A 285 0.43 12.55 2.88
CA ARG A 285 0.30 13.23 4.18
C ARG A 285 -0.66 14.42 4.16
N ASP A 286 -0.74 15.12 3.04
CA ASP A 286 -1.59 16.29 2.85
C ASP A 286 -3.08 15.90 2.85
N LEU A 287 -3.42 14.73 2.31
CA LEU A 287 -4.76 14.16 2.41
C LEU A 287 -5.12 13.80 3.85
N VAL A 288 -4.17 13.25 4.61
CA VAL A 288 -4.37 12.88 6.03
C VAL A 288 -4.57 14.13 6.88
N ASP A 289 -3.79 15.18 6.63
CA ASP A 289 -3.93 16.47 7.31
C ASP A 289 -5.27 17.12 7.01
N HIS A 290 -5.66 17.17 5.73
CA HIS A 290 -6.96 17.68 5.32
C HIS A 290 -8.09 16.88 5.96
N TYR A 291 -7.98 15.55 5.97
CA TYR A 291 -8.95 14.68 6.58
C TYR A 291 -9.13 15.00 8.07
N ARG A 292 -8.03 15.03 8.84
CA ARG A 292 -8.05 15.34 10.28
C ARG A 292 -8.63 16.74 10.56
N ALA A 293 -8.30 17.71 9.72
CA ALA A 293 -8.71 19.11 9.90
C ALA A 293 -10.17 19.40 9.50
N LYS A 294 -10.65 18.79 8.40
CA LYS A 294 -11.92 19.19 7.76
C LYS A 294 -12.97 18.08 7.66
N VAL A 295 -12.57 16.81 7.60
CA VAL A 295 -13.50 15.69 7.33
C VAL A 295 -13.84 14.92 8.60
N ARG A 296 -12.83 14.60 9.42
CA ARG A 296 -12.94 13.71 10.59
C ARG A 296 -14.06 14.11 11.56
N GLN A 297 -14.13 15.39 11.92
CA GLN A 297 -15.12 15.89 12.87
C GLN A 297 -16.52 15.96 12.26
N GLN A 298 -16.63 16.35 10.99
CA GLN A 298 -17.90 16.58 10.32
C GLN A 298 -18.59 15.28 9.90
N ARG A 299 -17.87 14.40 9.20
CA ARG A 299 -18.43 13.16 8.63
C ARG A 299 -18.31 11.98 9.58
N ASP A 300 -17.15 11.85 10.21
CA ASP A 300 -16.75 10.63 10.90
C ASP A 300 -16.73 10.80 12.43
N GLY A 301 -17.34 11.87 12.95
CA GLY A 301 -17.44 12.18 14.38
C GLY A 301 -18.23 11.15 15.20
N TRP A 302 -18.93 10.22 14.53
CA TRP A 302 -19.58 9.07 15.16
C TRP A 302 -18.60 8.02 15.71
N ARG A 303 -17.30 8.12 15.38
CA ARG A 303 -16.21 7.31 15.96
C ARG A 303 -15.52 8.07 17.08
N ALA A 304 -15.35 7.43 18.23
CA ALA A 304 -14.52 7.96 19.31
C ALA A 304 -13.07 8.13 18.82
N VAL A 305 -12.40 9.17 19.33
CA VAL A 305 -11.00 9.45 19.00
C VAL A 305 -10.12 8.31 19.50
N GLY A 306 -9.29 7.75 18.64
CA GLY A 306 -8.40 6.63 18.99
C GLY A 306 -9.12 5.29 19.15
N ALA A 307 -10.42 5.22 18.83
CA ALA A 307 -11.11 3.94 18.77
C ALA A 307 -10.75 3.23 17.46
N PRO A 308 -10.33 1.95 17.50
CA PRO A 308 -10.08 1.20 16.28
C PRO A 308 -11.35 1.12 15.43
N ALA A 309 -11.20 0.80 14.15
CA ALA A 309 -12.35 0.40 13.34
C ALA A 309 -13.17 -0.64 14.10
N ARG A 310 -14.51 -0.59 13.99
CA ARG A 310 -15.46 -1.40 14.79
C ARG A 310 -15.26 -2.93 14.70
N PHE A 311 -14.33 -3.39 13.87
CA PHE A 311 -14.16 -4.78 13.50
C PHE A 311 -12.75 -5.26 13.82
N ALA A 312 -12.65 -6.47 14.40
CA ALA A 312 -11.39 -7.16 14.56
C ALA A 312 -10.72 -7.33 13.19
N VAL A 313 -9.47 -6.90 13.08
CA VAL A 313 -8.67 -7.02 11.87
C VAL A 313 -8.40 -8.51 11.64
N PRO A 314 -8.82 -9.09 10.49
CA PRO A 314 -8.52 -10.48 10.23
C PRO A 314 -7.01 -10.65 10.05
N LEU A 315 -6.41 -11.51 10.88
CA LEU A 315 -5.00 -11.86 10.76
C LEU A 315 -4.79 -12.67 9.46
N PRO A 316 -3.93 -12.20 8.53
CA PRO A 316 -3.68 -12.94 7.30
C PRO A 316 -2.91 -14.24 7.57
N PRO A 317 -3.01 -15.24 6.67
CA PRO A 317 -2.38 -16.55 6.85
C PRO A 317 -0.88 -16.42 7.14
N PRO A 318 -0.25 -17.32 7.91
CA PRO A 318 1.19 -17.27 8.17
C PRO A 318 2.01 -17.14 6.88
N ARG A 319 3.13 -16.41 6.94
CA ARG A 319 4.01 -16.20 5.78
C ARG A 319 4.53 -17.55 5.24
N LYS A 320 4.66 -17.65 3.91
CA LYS A 320 5.10 -18.88 3.27
C LYS A 320 6.59 -19.10 3.49
N LYS A 321 6.94 -20.02 4.37
CA LYS A 321 8.33 -20.42 4.63
C LYS A 321 8.88 -21.33 3.54
N ALA A 322 10.13 -21.10 3.15
CA ALA A 322 10.91 -22.01 2.33
C ALA A 322 11.24 -23.28 3.11
N ASP A 323 11.35 -24.40 2.41
CA ASP A 323 11.88 -25.62 2.99
C ASP A 323 13.41 -25.48 3.13
N LEU A 324 13.86 -25.09 4.32
CA LEU A 324 15.27 -24.86 4.62
C LEU A 324 16.16 -26.07 4.33
N ALA A 325 15.63 -27.30 4.41
CA ALA A 325 16.39 -28.51 4.10
C ALA A 325 16.60 -28.72 2.59
N LYS A 326 15.77 -28.08 1.75
CA LYS A 326 15.85 -28.16 0.28
C LYS A 326 16.47 -26.91 -0.36
N SER A 327 16.93 -25.96 0.44
CA SER A 327 17.53 -24.73 -0.09
C SER A 327 18.82 -25.02 -0.85
N LYS A 328 19.04 -24.25 -1.91
CA LYS A 328 20.26 -24.26 -2.72
C LYS A 328 21.10 -22.99 -2.52
N LEU A 329 20.67 -22.09 -1.64
CA LEU A 329 21.40 -20.86 -1.34
C LEU A 329 22.72 -21.19 -0.65
N LYS A 330 23.71 -20.30 -0.78
CA LYS A 330 25.06 -20.45 -0.19
C LYS A 330 25.56 -19.12 0.37
N GLY A 331 26.56 -19.19 1.25
CA GLY A 331 27.24 -18.01 1.80
C GLY A 331 26.26 -17.08 2.52
N TYR A 332 26.43 -15.77 2.34
CA TYR A 332 25.59 -14.74 2.98
C TYR A 332 24.10 -14.92 2.73
N ALA A 333 23.70 -15.23 1.49
CA ALA A 333 22.29 -15.44 1.16
C ALA A 333 21.68 -16.62 1.93
N ARG A 334 22.44 -17.70 2.17
CA ARG A 334 21.98 -18.82 3.00
C ARG A 334 21.95 -18.44 4.47
N TRP A 335 22.96 -17.72 4.94
CA TRP A 335 23.03 -17.25 6.32
C TRP A 335 21.80 -16.39 6.67
N VAL A 336 21.44 -15.42 5.82
CA VAL A 336 20.21 -14.62 5.97
C VAL A 336 18.95 -15.49 5.90
N GLU A 337 18.88 -16.50 5.02
CA GLU A 337 17.71 -17.39 4.91
C GLU A 337 17.47 -18.18 6.20
N LEU A 338 18.54 -18.64 6.85
CA LEU A 338 18.47 -19.35 8.13
C LEU A 338 17.95 -18.44 9.25
N VAL A 339 18.40 -17.19 9.28
CA VAL A 339 17.91 -16.19 10.26
C VAL A 339 16.45 -15.86 10.00
N CYS A 340 16.05 -15.68 8.74
CA CYS A 340 14.66 -15.40 8.37
C CYS A 340 13.73 -16.62 8.54
N ASP A 341 14.24 -17.76 9.01
CA ASP A 341 13.52 -19.03 9.12
C ASP A 341 12.77 -19.42 7.82
N GLY A 342 13.43 -19.16 6.68
CA GLY A 342 12.87 -19.41 5.35
C GLY A 342 11.73 -18.46 4.94
N ASP A 343 11.41 -17.43 5.72
CA ASP A 343 10.54 -16.34 5.27
C ASP A 343 11.17 -15.65 4.05
N LYS A 344 10.58 -15.88 2.88
CA LYS A 344 11.09 -15.38 1.62
C LYS A 344 11.00 -13.86 1.52
N ASP A 345 9.93 -13.27 2.06
CA ASP A 345 9.71 -11.83 1.93
C ASP A 345 10.71 -11.07 2.80
N ALA A 346 10.98 -11.58 4.02
CA ALA A 346 12.00 -11.03 4.90
C ALA A 346 13.41 -11.26 4.34
N HIS A 347 13.69 -12.46 3.81
CA HIS A 347 14.96 -12.77 3.16
C HIS A 347 15.28 -11.83 2.00
N GLU A 348 14.34 -11.65 1.08
CA GLU A 348 14.50 -10.78 -0.08
C GLU A 348 14.65 -9.31 0.34
N ALA A 349 13.91 -8.87 1.36
CA ALA A 349 14.02 -7.51 1.90
C ALA A 349 15.42 -7.23 2.45
N VAL A 350 15.93 -8.13 3.30
CA VAL A 350 17.27 -7.99 3.89
C VAL A 350 18.34 -7.99 2.81
N ILE A 351 18.28 -8.92 1.84
CA ILE A 351 19.26 -9.00 0.74
C ILE A 351 19.23 -7.78 -0.18
N GLU A 352 18.07 -7.15 -0.35
CA GLU A 352 17.95 -5.89 -1.11
C GLU A 352 18.58 -4.72 -0.35
N GLU A 353 18.34 -4.64 0.95
CA GLU A 353 18.84 -3.56 1.82
C GLU A 353 20.36 -3.64 2.02
N THR A 354 20.88 -4.84 2.28
CA THR A 354 22.29 -5.05 2.62
C THR A 354 23.14 -5.44 1.42
N GLY A 355 22.51 -5.82 0.30
CA GLY A 355 23.18 -6.35 -0.87
C GLY A 355 23.70 -7.79 -0.70
N ARG A 356 24.39 -8.31 -1.72
CA ARG A 356 24.97 -9.66 -1.69
C ARG A 356 26.40 -9.62 -1.14
N LEU A 357 26.49 -9.50 0.17
CA LEU A 357 27.77 -9.41 0.87
C LEU A 357 28.63 -10.67 0.68
N ARG A 358 29.94 -10.45 0.55
CA ARG A 358 30.93 -11.53 0.47
C ARG A 358 31.57 -11.85 1.81
N SER A 359 31.49 -10.92 2.77
CA SER A 359 32.02 -11.06 4.13
C SER A 359 31.20 -10.18 5.07
N LEU A 360 31.15 -10.54 6.35
CA LEU A 360 30.51 -9.76 7.41
C LEU A 360 31.53 -9.03 8.30
N LYS A 361 32.84 -9.15 8.06
CA LYS A 361 33.88 -8.57 8.94
C LYS A 361 33.75 -7.07 9.19
N LYS A 362 33.25 -6.32 8.21
CA LYS A 362 33.08 -4.85 8.30
C LYS A 362 31.63 -4.42 8.17
N GLU A 363 30.79 -5.27 7.60
CA GLU A 363 29.41 -4.97 7.21
C GLU A 363 28.40 -5.69 8.13
N ALA A 364 28.87 -6.31 9.22
CA ALA A 364 28.01 -7.02 10.17
C ALA A 364 26.95 -6.10 10.80
N GLY A 365 27.33 -4.90 11.25
CA GLY A 365 26.39 -3.96 11.85
C GLY A 365 25.24 -3.60 10.89
N GLU A 366 25.55 -3.29 9.64
CA GLU A 366 24.55 -3.01 8.59
C GLU A 366 23.66 -4.22 8.31
N ALA A 367 24.26 -5.42 8.21
CA ALA A 367 23.50 -6.65 8.01
C ALA A 367 22.54 -6.97 9.16
N LEU A 368 22.96 -6.74 10.40
CA LEU A 368 22.17 -6.98 11.61
C LEU A 368 21.08 -5.92 11.78
N ALA A 369 21.38 -4.65 11.47
CA ALA A 369 20.40 -3.58 11.44
C ALA A 369 19.29 -3.88 10.41
N GLY A 370 19.65 -4.33 9.19
CA GLY A 370 18.67 -4.73 8.18
C GLY A 370 17.82 -5.93 8.63
N LEU A 371 18.42 -6.92 9.30
CA LEU A 371 17.67 -8.04 9.91
C LEU A 371 16.69 -7.54 10.99
N ALA A 372 17.11 -6.63 11.86
CA ALA A 372 16.26 -6.06 12.90
C ALA A 372 15.12 -5.20 12.34
N ALA A 373 15.40 -4.38 11.33
CA ALA A 373 14.39 -3.58 10.61
C ALA A 373 13.29 -4.46 9.99
N ASN A 374 13.64 -5.69 9.59
CA ASN A 374 12.72 -6.68 9.03
C ASN A 374 12.14 -7.66 10.08
N GLY A 375 12.32 -7.38 11.37
CA GLY A 375 11.79 -8.18 12.48
C GLY A 375 12.42 -9.57 12.60
N GLN A 376 13.62 -9.76 12.06
CA GLN A 376 14.34 -11.04 12.04
C GLN A 376 15.48 -11.12 13.06
N GLY A 377 15.80 -10.00 13.72
CA GLY A 377 16.88 -9.89 14.69
C GLY A 377 16.72 -8.72 15.66
N VAL A 378 17.67 -8.61 16.57
CA VAL A 378 17.87 -7.50 17.50
C VAL A 378 19.12 -6.73 17.09
N CYS A 379 19.00 -5.41 17.05
CA CYS A 379 20.04 -4.41 16.86
C CYS A 379 19.58 -3.17 17.65
N ALA A 380 19.99 -3.08 18.90
CA ALA A 380 19.60 -2.02 19.83
C ALA A 380 20.83 -1.38 20.48
N ASP A 381 20.78 -0.08 20.76
CA ASP A 381 21.84 0.61 21.51
C ASP A 381 22.00 -0.01 22.91
N ILE A 382 23.21 0.06 23.48
CA ILE A 382 23.54 -0.56 24.77
C ILE A 382 22.58 -0.17 25.91
N LYS A 383 21.94 1.00 25.84
CA LYS A 383 20.99 1.51 26.85
C LYS A 383 19.52 1.48 26.43
N ASP A 384 19.20 1.08 25.21
CA ASP A 384 17.85 1.15 24.66
C ASP A 384 17.09 -0.18 24.86
N ASP A 385 16.63 -0.41 26.09
CA ASP A 385 15.88 -1.62 26.45
C ASP A 385 14.48 -1.68 25.83
N ASP A 386 13.88 -0.55 25.47
CA ASP A 386 12.59 -0.48 24.80
C ASP A 386 12.69 -0.99 23.36
N THR A 387 13.68 -0.50 22.60
CA THR A 387 13.94 -1.00 21.23
C THR A 387 14.30 -2.49 21.25
N LEU A 388 15.15 -2.93 22.20
CA LEU A 388 15.51 -4.33 22.31
C LEU A 388 14.28 -5.21 22.58
N THR A 389 13.41 -4.80 23.50
CA THR A 389 12.17 -5.52 23.83
C THR A 389 11.27 -5.64 22.61
N ALA A 390 11.00 -4.52 21.92
CA ALA A 390 10.14 -4.50 20.74
C ALA A 390 10.69 -5.36 19.58
N GLN A 391 12.01 -5.36 19.38
CA GLN A 391 12.66 -6.19 18.37
C GLN A 391 12.64 -7.68 18.72
N LEU A 392 12.86 -8.01 20.00
CA LEU A 392 12.79 -9.39 20.50
C LEU A 392 11.37 -9.97 20.35
N ASP A 393 10.35 -9.21 20.74
CA ASP A 393 8.94 -9.61 20.60
C ASP A 393 8.59 -9.80 19.12
N SER A 394 9.01 -8.88 18.25
CA SER A 394 8.83 -9.01 16.79
C SER A 394 9.50 -10.26 16.22
N MET A 395 10.67 -10.64 16.75
CA MET A 395 11.43 -11.82 16.32
C MET A 395 10.73 -13.13 16.76
N LEU A 396 10.16 -13.16 17.97
CA LEU A 396 9.37 -14.28 18.48
C LEU A 396 8.07 -14.44 17.68
N GLU A 397 7.36 -13.34 17.43
CA GLU A 397 6.13 -13.32 16.65
C GLU A 397 6.36 -13.84 15.22
N ALA A 398 7.44 -13.42 14.56
CA ALA A 398 7.81 -13.90 13.22
C ALA A 398 7.98 -15.44 13.14
N ARG A 399 8.23 -16.09 14.27
CA ARG A 399 8.40 -17.54 14.40
C ARG A 399 7.16 -18.25 14.97
N GLY A 400 6.11 -17.49 15.30
CA GLY A 400 4.89 -18.01 15.93
C GLY A 400 5.15 -18.55 17.33
N LEU A 401 6.10 -17.95 18.05
CA LEU A 401 6.47 -18.33 19.41
C LEU A 401 5.71 -17.43 20.39
N GLU A 402 4.81 -18.03 21.17
CA GLU A 402 3.97 -17.33 22.15
C GLU A 402 4.35 -17.75 23.58
N GLY A 403 4.15 -16.85 24.54
CA GLY A 403 4.27 -17.15 25.98
C GLY A 403 5.60 -16.77 26.64
N PHE A 404 6.50 -16.10 25.92
CA PHE A 404 7.58 -15.34 26.56
C PHE A 404 7.03 -13.99 27.00
N ASP A 405 7.28 -13.60 28.25
CA ASP A 405 6.83 -12.33 28.81
C ASP A 405 8.04 -11.47 29.21
N SER A 406 8.37 -10.51 28.33
CA SER A 406 9.47 -9.56 28.52
C SER A 406 9.26 -8.62 29.71
N SER A 407 8.01 -8.43 30.17
CA SER A 407 7.68 -7.56 31.32
C SER A 407 8.13 -8.14 32.66
N THR A 408 8.35 -9.45 32.73
CA THR A 408 8.85 -10.11 33.95
C THR A 408 10.32 -9.77 34.24
N VAL A 409 11.05 -9.24 33.25
CA VAL A 409 12.44 -8.82 33.41
C VAL A 409 12.49 -7.36 33.88
N GLY A 410 12.67 -7.18 35.18
CA GLY A 410 12.78 -5.86 35.81
C GLY A 410 14.13 -5.16 35.54
N GLY A 411 14.17 -3.84 35.76
CA GLY A 411 15.36 -3.01 35.59
C GLY A 411 15.19 -1.95 34.50
N ALA A 412 16.29 -1.30 34.09
CA ALA A 412 16.37 -0.40 32.94
C ALA A 412 17.81 -0.35 32.40
N GLY A 413 17.98 0.01 31.12
CA GLY A 413 19.29 0.18 30.49
C GLY A 413 20.07 -1.13 30.31
N PRO A 414 21.42 -1.09 30.26
CA PRO A 414 22.25 -2.22 29.81
C PRO A 414 22.03 -3.54 30.56
N GLY A 415 21.82 -3.47 31.88
CA GLY A 415 21.57 -4.65 32.69
C GLY A 415 20.24 -5.34 32.37
N ARG A 416 19.22 -4.57 31.98
CA ARG A 416 17.94 -5.11 31.52
C ARG A 416 18.07 -5.72 30.14
N CYS A 417 18.78 -5.09 29.21
CA CYS A 417 19.08 -5.65 27.89
C CYS A 417 19.73 -7.04 27.98
N GLU A 418 20.79 -7.17 28.78
CA GLU A 418 21.47 -8.44 29.00
C GLU A 418 20.55 -9.49 29.64
N ALA A 419 19.77 -9.09 30.65
CA ALA A 419 18.83 -9.99 31.33
C ALA A 419 17.70 -10.46 30.42
N LEU A 420 17.20 -9.62 29.51
CA LEU A 420 16.18 -9.95 28.53
C LEU A 420 16.67 -11.03 27.57
N LEU A 421 17.86 -10.84 26.97
CA LEU A 421 18.44 -11.81 26.04
C LEU A 421 18.72 -13.16 26.72
N LYS A 422 19.27 -13.15 27.94
CA LYS A 422 19.50 -14.38 28.73
C LYS A 422 18.19 -15.08 29.09
N SER A 423 17.16 -14.33 29.51
CA SER A 423 15.86 -14.89 29.87
C SER A 423 15.17 -15.51 28.66
N ALA A 424 15.22 -14.84 27.50
CA ALA A 424 14.69 -15.38 26.25
C ALA A 424 15.42 -16.67 25.83
N GLN A 425 16.75 -16.70 25.91
CA GLN A 425 17.53 -17.90 25.60
C GLN A 425 17.19 -19.07 26.53
N ALA A 426 17.04 -18.81 27.84
CA ALA A 426 16.64 -19.81 28.81
C ALA A 426 15.23 -20.34 28.53
N TRP A 427 14.29 -19.44 28.23
CA TRP A 427 12.91 -19.78 27.89
C TRP A 427 12.81 -20.65 26.63
N LEU A 428 13.54 -20.30 25.56
CA LEU A 428 13.57 -21.08 24.32
C LEU A 428 14.05 -22.52 24.55
N SER A 429 15.03 -22.68 25.45
CA SER A 429 15.60 -23.98 25.83
C SER A 429 14.62 -24.78 26.70
N GLN A 430 13.98 -24.15 27.68
CA GLN A 430 13.04 -24.80 28.59
C GLN A 430 11.75 -25.26 27.89
N THR A 431 11.27 -24.47 26.94
CA THR A 431 10.05 -24.78 26.18
C THR A 431 10.28 -25.78 25.04
N ASN A 432 11.54 -26.17 24.79
CA ASN A 432 11.95 -26.97 23.64
C ASN A 432 11.35 -26.45 22.33
N SER A 433 11.41 -25.12 22.17
CA SER A 433 10.83 -24.39 21.02
C SER A 433 11.40 -24.85 19.66
N GLY A 434 12.55 -25.52 19.66
CA GLY A 434 13.29 -25.89 18.46
C GLY A 434 14.09 -24.73 17.86
N TYR A 435 14.28 -23.65 18.62
CA TYR A 435 15.07 -22.48 18.23
C TYR A 435 16.17 -22.16 19.25
N ARG A 436 17.24 -21.55 18.73
CA ARG A 436 18.37 -21.02 19.48
C ARG A 436 18.46 -19.52 19.28
N LEU A 437 18.60 -18.78 20.38
CA LEU A 437 19.01 -17.38 20.34
C LEU A 437 20.54 -17.31 20.35
N CYS A 438 21.11 -16.61 19.37
CA CYS A 438 22.53 -16.37 19.20
C CYS A 438 22.79 -14.87 19.40
N THR A 439 23.50 -14.52 20.47
CA THR A 439 24.00 -13.15 20.67
C THR A 439 25.34 -12.99 19.97
N LEU A 440 25.56 -11.84 19.33
CA LEU A 440 26.81 -11.51 18.64
C LEU A 440 27.45 -10.30 19.31
N ASP A 441 28.76 -10.35 19.52
CA ASP A 441 29.55 -9.23 20.01
C ASP A 441 30.42 -8.70 18.86
N LEU A 442 30.13 -7.48 18.40
CA LEU A 442 30.92 -6.80 17.37
C LEU A 442 31.97 -5.86 17.95
N GLY A 443 32.07 -5.76 19.29
CA GLY A 443 32.96 -4.84 19.98
C GLY A 443 32.54 -3.37 19.88
N ASP A 444 31.27 -3.10 19.64
CA ASP A 444 30.64 -1.78 19.63
C ASP A 444 29.63 -1.63 20.78
N ASP A 445 28.98 -0.46 20.87
CA ASP A 445 28.01 -0.13 21.92
C ASP A 445 26.57 -0.57 21.55
N ALA A 446 26.41 -1.74 20.92
CA ALA A 446 25.11 -2.27 20.52
C ALA A 446 24.91 -3.73 20.92
N TRP A 447 23.65 -4.08 21.19
CA TRP A 447 23.20 -5.45 21.40
C TRP A 447 22.74 -6.07 20.08
N TYR A 448 23.30 -7.22 19.75
CA TYR A 448 22.89 -8.02 18.60
C TYR A 448 22.40 -9.40 19.00
N GLY A 449 21.24 -9.79 18.49
CA GLY A 449 20.62 -11.08 18.77
C GLY A 449 19.91 -11.63 17.54
N LEU A 450 20.19 -12.89 17.19
CA LEU A 450 19.59 -13.58 16.05
C LEU A 450 18.97 -14.90 16.50
N MET A 451 17.84 -15.28 15.92
CA MET A 451 17.18 -16.55 16.23
C MET A 451 17.16 -17.49 15.04
N VAL A 452 17.66 -18.71 15.24
CA VAL A 452 17.76 -19.76 14.21
C VAL A 452 17.18 -21.07 14.72
N ARG A 453 16.65 -21.91 13.82
CA ARG A 453 16.18 -23.25 14.19
C ARG A 453 17.35 -24.12 14.62
N GLU A 454 17.19 -24.86 15.72
CA GLU A 454 18.21 -25.72 16.31
C GLU A 454 18.76 -26.73 15.29
N ALA A 455 17.88 -27.29 14.45
CA ALA A 455 18.26 -28.22 13.38
C ALA A 455 19.25 -27.65 12.34
N PHE A 456 19.36 -26.32 12.24
CA PHE A 456 20.27 -25.62 11.32
C PHE A 456 21.31 -24.77 12.05
N ALA A 457 21.41 -24.86 13.38
CA ALA A 457 22.34 -24.09 14.20
C ALA A 457 23.81 -24.29 13.76
N THR A 458 24.21 -25.53 13.49
CA THR A 458 25.56 -25.86 13.02
C THR A 458 25.87 -25.26 11.64
N ASP A 459 24.90 -25.28 10.72
CA ASP A 459 25.03 -24.67 9.37
C ASP A 459 25.18 -23.15 9.51
N PHE A 460 24.35 -22.53 10.36
CA PHE A 460 24.42 -21.11 10.67
C PHE A 460 25.78 -20.69 11.24
N ASP A 461 26.30 -21.39 12.24
CA ASP A 461 27.58 -21.08 12.87
C ASP A 461 28.74 -21.21 11.86
N ALA A 462 28.76 -22.29 11.07
CA ALA A 462 29.79 -22.51 10.07
C ALA A 462 29.78 -21.43 8.97
N LEU A 463 28.59 -20.98 8.55
CA LEU A 463 28.45 -19.88 7.59
C LEU A 463 28.88 -18.54 8.20
N GLY A 464 28.52 -18.28 9.46
CA GLY A 464 28.94 -17.07 10.18
C GLY A 464 30.47 -16.97 10.27
N GLU A 465 31.13 -18.05 10.68
CA GLU A 465 32.59 -18.14 10.73
C GLU A 465 33.22 -17.94 9.33
N ALA A 466 32.67 -18.59 8.29
CA ALA A 466 33.14 -18.43 6.92
C ALA A 466 32.98 -17.00 6.37
N LEU A 467 31.94 -16.29 6.81
CA LEU A 467 31.71 -14.87 6.47
C LEU A 467 32.59 -13.94 7.32
N GLY A 468 33.21 -14.44 8.38
CA GLY A 468 34.11 -13.71 9.25
C GLY A 468 33.44 -13.02 10.43
N LEU A 469 32.27 -13.50 10.87
CA LEU A 469 31.75 -13.19 12.20
C LEU A 469 32.60 -13.94 13.23
N ALA A 470 33.18 -13.20 14.18
CA ALA A 470 33.77 -13.81 15.37
C ALA A 470 32.65 -14.23 16.32
N LYS A 471 32.88 -15.30 17.08
CA LYS A 471 31.98 -15.75 18.14
C LYS A 471 32.12 -14.90 19.39
#